data_AF-A0A7S2Q351-F1
#
_entry.id   AF-A0A7S2Q351-F1
#
_cell.length_a   1.000
_cell.length_b   1.000
_cell.length_c   1.000
_cell.angle_alpha   90.00
_cell.angle_beta   90.00
_cell.angle_gamma   90.00
#
_symmetry.space_group_name_H-M   'P 1'
#
loop_
_entity.id
_entity.type
_entity.pdbx_description
1 polymer ?
#
loop_
_entity_poly.entity_id
_entity_poly.type
_entity_poly.pdbx_seq_one_letter_code
_entity_poly.pdbx_strand_id
1 'polypeptide(L)'
;HVPYEGDLPNCSVCSKTIGKMRRHHCRFCGRCVCAPCSQSSIQLPGQSRPQRACSLCVQGAQSAPLVQIRLERLAGRLAGLSTGGGFEEPAPGGDQQARGLAEATEFCESAMRPLEDSYREAMRRMAMLEAGLTEEAQCRRAAEAEAGVAKEGLCRLGERLRELRGRAGG
;
A
#
# COMPACT_ATOMS: atom_id res chain seq x y z
N HIS A 1 22.54 9.59 17.53
CA HIS A 1 22.54 9.27 18.98
C HIS A 1 21.11 9.40 19.47
N VAL A 2 20.51 8.35 20.04
CA VAL A 2 19.12 8.43 20.53
C VAL A 2 19.09 9.26 21.81
N PRO A 3 18.24 10.29 21.93
CA PRO A 3 18.14 11.07 23.16
C PRO A 3 17.55 10.22 24.28
N TYR A 4 18.05 10.43 25.50
CA TYR A 4 17.54 9.76 26.69
C TYR A 4 16.26 10.46 27.20
N GLU A 5 15.30 9.66 27.63
CA GLU A 5 14.17 10.17 28.42
C GLU A 5 14.69 10.75 29.74
N GLY A 6 13.88 11.63 30.35
CA GLY A 6 14.11 12.05 31.73
C GLY A 6 13.85 10.90 32.71
N ASP A 7 14.22 11.12 33.97
CA ASP A 7 13.98 10.19 35.06
C ASP A 7 12.49 10.14 35.46
N LEU A 8 11.69 9.38 34.70
CA LEU A 8 10.24 9.28 34.87
C LEU A 8 9.85 8.48 36.12
N PRO A 9 8.72 8.79 36.79
CA PRO A 9 8.25 8.03 37.95
C PRO A 9 7.79 6.61 37.59
N ASN A 10 7.43 6.38 36.33
CA ASN A 10 6.89 5.11 35.83
C ASN A 10 7.81 4.53 34.77
N CYS A 11 7.84 3.20 34.67
CA CYS A 11 8.61 2.49 33.66
C CYS A 11 7.97 2.62 32.27
N SER A 12 8.72 3.08 31.26
CA SER A 12 8.25 3.22 29.87
C SER A 12 8.05 1.89 29.11
N VAL A 13 8.17 0.74 29.80
CA VAL A 13 7.93 -0.59 29.23
C VAL A 13 6.71 -1.26 29.87
N CYS A 14 6.67 -1.34 31.21
CA CYS A 14 5.58 -2.01 31.93
C CYS A 14 4.59 -1.06 32.61
N SER A 15 4.81 0.25 32.49
CA SER A 15 3.98 1.33 33.05
C SER A 15 3.88 1.36 34.59
N LYS A 16 4.53 0.42 35.29
CA LYS A 16 4.55 0.37 36.77
C LYS A 16 5.39 1.51 37.35
N THR A 17 4.95 2.06 38.48
CA THR A 17 5.70 3.04 39.26
C THR A 17 7.03 2.44 39.73
N ILE A 18 8.14 3.13 39.46
CA ILE A 18 9.50 2.73 39.84
C ILE A 18 9.72 2.98 41.35
N GLY A 19 9.05 4.00 41.90
CA GLY A 19 9.10 4.35 43.31
C GLY A 19 10.51 4.77 43.75
N LYS A 20 10.99 4.20 44.86
CA LYS A 20 12.34 4.46 45.40
C LYS A 20 13.45 3.70 44.67
N MET A 21 13.11 2.84 43.70
CA MET A 21 14.12 2.08 42.95
C MET A 21 14.91 3.01 42.03
N ARG A 22 16.17 2.66 41.78
CA ARG A 22 17.00 3.37 40.80
C ARG A 22 16.37 3.26 39.40
N ARG A 23 16.33 4.38 38.69
CA ARG A 23 15.92 4.44 37.28
C ARG A 23 17.05 3.99 36.38
N HIS A 24 16.69 3.29 35.32
CA HIS A 24 17.64 2.85 34.31
C HIS A 24 17.23 3.40 32.95
N HIS A 25 18.20 3.59 32.09
CA HIS A 25 17.93 3.94 30.71
C HIS A 25 18.40 2.83 29.77
N CYS A 26 17.55 2.50 28.81
CA CYS A 26 17.95 1.64 27.70
C CYS A 26 18.94 2.39 26.81
N ARG A 27 20.11 1.80 26.51
CA ARG A 27 21.13 2.44 25.65
C ARG A 27 20.73 2.49 24.18
N PHE A 28 19.71 1.72 23.79
CA PHE A 28 19.28 1.57 22.40
C PHE A 28 18.10 2.48 22.05
N CYS A 29 17.12 2.62 22.95
CA CYS A 29 15.93 3.44 22.70
C CYS A 29 15.81 4.67 23.61
N GLY A 30 16.75 4.88 24.55
CA GLY A 30 16.77 6.03 25.45
C GLY A 30 15.73 6.00 26.58
N ARG A 31 14.79 5.05 26.58
CA ARG A 31 13.65 5.02 27.52
C ARG A 31 14.04 4.81 28.99
N CYS A 32 13.33 5.47 29.91
CA CYS A 32 13.41 5.27 31.36
C CYS A 32 12.65 3.99 31.76
N VAL A 33 13.37 3.05 32.38
CA VAL A 33 12.89 1.69 32.65
C VAL A 33 13.27 1.22 34.04
N CYS A 34 12.45 0.33 34.63
CA CYS A 34 12.78 -0.34 35.87
C CYS A 34 13.82 -1.46 35.65
N ALA A 35 14.42 -1.95 36.75
CA ALA A 35 15.41 -3.02 36.68
C ALA A 35 14.84 -4.32 36.05
N PRO A 36 13.62 -4.80 36.41
CA PRO A 36 13.04 -5.99 35.78
C PRO A 36 12.85 -5.86 34.25
N CYS A 37 12.52 -4.68 33.74
CA CYS A 37 12.36 -4.47 32.30
C CYS A 37 13.68 -4.26 31.55
N SER A 38 14.84 -4.31 32.23
CA SER A 38 16.15 -4.08 31.63
C SER A 38 17.25 -4.98 32.17
N GLN A 39 16.92 -6.24 32.44
CA GLN A 39 17.85 -7.23 32.98
C GLN A 39 18.93 -7.65 31.98
N SER A 40 18.62 -7.60 30.69
CA SER A 40 19.53 -8.07 29.63
C SER A 40 20.42 -6.94 29.09
N SER A 41 21.52 -7.34 28.46
CA SER A 41 22.40 -6.45 27.71
C SER A 41 22.64 -7.02 26.31
N ILE A 42 22.83 -6.15 25.32
CA ILE A 42 23.11 -6.52 23.94
C ILE A 42 24.50 -6.01 23.60
N GLN A 43 25.32 -6.86 22.99
CA GLN A 43 26.62 -6.46 22.44
C GLN A 43 26.50 -6.33 20.93
N LEU A 44 26.68 -5.12 20.41
CA LEU A 44 26.72 -4.88 18.97
C LEU A 44 28.13 -5.15 18.41
N PRO A 45 28.24 -5.51 17.13
CA PRO A 45 29.53 -5.57 16.44
C PRO A 45 30.30 -4.25 16.60
N GLY A 46 31.60 -4.34 16.89
CA GLY A 46 32.45 -3.17 17.13
C GLY A 46 32.37 -2.57 18.54
N GLN A 47 31.48 -3.06 19.42
CA GLN A 47 31.49 -2.67 20.84
C GLN A 47 32.29 -3.64 21.71
N SER A 48 33.15 -3.08 22.56
CA SER A 48 34.00 -3.85 23.47
C SER A 48 33.25 -4.48 24.63
N ARG A 49 32.04 -3.98 24.97
CA ARG A 49 31.24 -4.46 26.11
C ARG A 49 29.74 -4.44 25.79
N PRO A 50 28.96 -5.38 26.35
CA PRO A 50 27.49 -5.35 26.26
C PRO A 50 26.88 -4.09 26.89
N GLN A 51 25.84 -3.56 26.27
CA GLN A 51 25.10 -2.39 26.74
C GLN A 51 23.72 -2.78 27.26
N ARG A 52 23.27 -2.16 28.36
CA ARG A 52 21.93 -2.41 28.93
C ARG A 52 20.85 -2.13 27.88
N ALA A 53 19.97 -3.11 27.69
CA ALA A 53 18.82 -3.02 26.82
C ALA A 53 17.54 -3.27 27.62
N CYS A 54 16.44 -2.60 27.26
CA CYS A 54 15.13 -2.99 27.78
C CYS A 54 14.64 -4.26 27.07
N SER A 55 13.69 -4.96 27.69
CA SER A 55 13.13 -6.20 27.15
C SER A 55 12.58 -6.04 25.73
N LEU A 56 11.98 -4.89 25.40
CA LEU A 56 11.49 -4.60 24.04
C LEU A 56 12.63 -4.54 23.01
N CYS A 57 13.76 -3.89 23.35
CA CYS A 57 14.91 -3.83 22.45
C CYS A 57 15.57 -5.21 22.26
N VAL A 58 15.61 -6.02 23.31
CA VAL A 58 16.14 -7.40 23.26
C VAL A 58 15.27 -8.26 22.36
N GLN A 59 13.95 -8.23 22.55
CA GLN A 59 13.00 -8.95 21.72
C GLN A 59 13.10 -8.51 20.25
N GLY A 60 13.20 -7.19 20.01
CA GLY A 60 13.40 -6.63 18.68
C GLY A 60 14.67 -7.19 18.01
N ALA A 61 15.80 -7.16 18.70
CA ALA A 61 17.06 -7.69 18.19
C ALA A 61 17.00 -9.19 17.88
N GLN A 62 16.33 -9.99 18.72
CA GLN A 62 16.15 -11.43 18.48
C GLN A 62 15.22 -11.72 17.30
N SER A 63 14.23 -10.87 17.04
CA SER A 63 13.30 -11.03 15.92
C SER A 63 13.87 -10.59 14.57
N ALA A 64 14.96 -9.81 14.55
CA ALA A 64 15.50 -9.19 13.34
C ALA A 64 15.79 -10.19 12.19
N PRO A 65 16.38 -11.39 12.42
CA PRO A 65 16.62 -12.36 11.35
C PRO A 65 15.32 -12.87 10.70
N LEU A 66 14.28 -13.10 11.50
CA LEU A 66 12.98 -13.55 10.99
C LEU A 66 12.30 -12.45 10.16
N VAL A 67 12.42 -11.19 10.58
CA VAL A 67 11.90 -10.05 9.83
C VAL A 67 12.62 -9.90 8.50
N GLN A 68 13.95 -10.07 8.49
CA GLN A 68 14.76 -10.05 7.27
C GLN A 68 14.30 -11.11 6.26
N ILE A 69 14.16 -12.37 6.69
CA ILE A 69 13.66 -13.47 5.82
C ILE A 69 12.29 -13.15 5.24
N ARG A 70 11.40 -12.56 6.04
CA ARG A 70 10.06 -12.16 5.60
C ARG A 70 10.10 -11.05 4.56
N LEU A 71 10.97 -10.06 4.73
CA LEU A 71 11.14 -8.97 3.77
C LEU A 71 11.72 -9.46 2.45
N GLU A 72 12.75 -10.30 2.48
CA GLU A 72 13.34 -10.87 1.26
C GLU A 72 12.28 -11.64 0.45
N ARG A 73 11.48 -12.47 1.12
CA ARG A 73 10.36 -13.19 0.48
C ARG A 73 9.30 -12.26 -0.08
N LEU A 74 8.94 -11.20 0.66
CA LEU A 74 7.97 -10.21 0.19
C LEU A 74 8.50 -9.51 -1.06
N ALA A 75 9.76 -9.12 -1.06
CA ALA A 75 10.38 -8.44 -2.18
C ALA A 75 10.41 -9.31 -3.44
N GLY A 76 10.75 -10.60 -3.31
CA GLY A 76 10.66 -11.55 -4.43
C GLY A 76 9.25 -11.65 -5.02
N ARG A 77 8.22 -11.69 -4.15
CA ARG A 77 6.81 -11.70 -4.60
C ARG A 77 6.42 -10.40 -5.32
N LEU A 78 6.85 -9.24 -4.80
CA LEU A 78 6.58 -7.94 -5.42
C LEU A 78 7.25 -7.82 -6.79
N ALA A 79 8.48 -8.33 -6.92
CA ALA A 79 9.20 -8.37 -8.18
C ALA A 79 8.48 -9.26 -9.22
N GLY A 80 8.04 -10.45 -8.83
CA GLY A 80 7.28 -11.36 -9.72
C GLY A 80 5.96 -10.76 -10.21
N LEU A 81 5.21 -10.10 -9.31
CA LEU A 81 3.98 -9.40 -9.70
C LEU A 81 4.23 -8.26 -10.71
N SER A 82 5.39 -7.62 -10.63
CA SER A 82 5.76 -6.49 -11.51
C SER A 82 6.15 -6.94 -12.92
N THR A 83 6.80 -8.10 -13.06
CA THR A 83 7.34 -8.58 -14.34
C THR A 83 6.41 -9.55 -15.07
N GLY A 84 5.31 -9.98 -14.44
CA GLY A 84 4.41 -10.99 -15.01
C GLY A 84 5.00 -12.40 -15.02
N GLY A 85 6.20 -12.59 -14.43
CA GLY A 85 6.75 -13.91 -14.15
C GLY A 85 5.97 -14.58 -13.03
N GLY A 86 5.63 -15.86 -13.21
CA GLY A 86 5.09 -16.69 -12.13
C GLY A 86 5.99 -16.65 -10.90
N PHE A 87 5.47 -17.10 -9.75
CA PHE A 87 6.15 -17.11 -8.46
C PHE A 87 7.41 -18.00 -8.49
N GLU A 88 8.48 -17.58 -9.15
CA GLU A 88 9.80 -18.16 -8.92
C GLU A 88 10.25 -17.68 -7.54
N GLU A 89 10.18 -18.62 -6.59
CA GLU A 89 10.85 -18.46 -5.32
C GLU A 89 12.31 -18.12 -5.61
N PRO A 90 12.90 -17.08 -4.97
CA PRO A 90 14.31 -16.82 -5.11
C PRO A 90 15.05 -18.10 -4.72
N ALA A 91 15.80 -18.69 -5.66
CA ALA A 91 16.55 -19.92 -5.39
C ALA A 91 17.43 -19.72 -4.14
N PRO A 92 17.38 -20.62 -3.14
CA PRO A 92 18.31 -20.55 -2.02
C PRO A 92 19.68 -20.95 -2.56
N GLY A 93 20.59 -20.00 -2.76
CA GLY A 93 21.96 -20.31 -3.18
C GLY A 93 22.66 -19.40 -4.20
N GLY A 94 22.07 -18.30 -4.66
CA GLY A 94 22.79 -17.34 -5.52
C GLY A 94 23.36 -16.17 -4.73
N ASP A 95 24.67 -16.14 -4.46
CA ASP A 95 25.44 -15.04 -3.84
C ASP A 95 24.65 -14.17 -2.83
N GLN A 96 23.91 -14.84 -1.95
CA GLN A 96 23.14 -14.25 -0.85
C GLN A 96 24.10 -13.87 0.27
N GLN A 97 25.01 -12.95 0.00
CA GLN A 97 25.65 -12.21 1.08
C GLN A 97 24.53 -11.45 1.78
N ALA A 98 24.23 -11.88 3.01
CA ALA A 98 23.13 -11.45 3.85
C ALA A 98 22.76 -9.98 3.63
N ARG A 99 21.76 -9.72 2.78
CA ARG A 99 21.28 -8.37 2.52
C ARG A 99 20.80 -7.81 3.84
N GLY A 100 21.42 -6.74 4.32
CA GLY A 100 20.99 -6.13 5.57
C GLY A 100 19.51 -5.74 5.51
N LEU A 101 18.87 -5.57 6.67
CA LEU A 101 17.46 -5.14 6.75
C LEU A 101 17.17 -3.91 5.87
N ALA A 102 18.13 -3.00 5.75
CA ALA A 102 18.05 -1.81 4.89
C ALA A 102 17.95 -2.18 3.39
N GLU A 103 18.83 -3.05 2.89
CA GLU A 103 18.81 -3.49 1.49
C GLU A 103 17.55 -4.28 1.16
N ALA A 104 17.08 -5.13 2.07
CA ALA A 104 15.81 -5.85 1.90
C ALA A 104 14.62 -4.88 1.80
N THR A 105 14.65 -3.78 2.57
CA THR A 105 13.62 -2.74 2.54
C THR A 105 13.67 -1.94 1.24
N GLU A 106 14.86 -1.49 0.83
CA GLU A 106 15.07 -0.75 -0.42
C GLU A 106 14.63 -1.57 -1.65
N PHE A 107 14.89 -2.88 -1.61
CA PHE A 107 14.45 -3.79 -2.67
C PHE A 107 12.92 -3.94 -2.69
N CYS A 108 12.25 -4.07 -1.54
CA CYS A 108 10.78 -4.01 -1.46
C CYS A 108 10.22 -2.71 -2.05
N GLU A 109 10.76 -1.55 -1.64
CA GLU A 109 10.30 -0.25 -2.12
C GLU A 109 10.48 -0.11 -3.63
N SER A 110 11.62 -0.56 -4.16
CA SER A 110 11.89 -0.56 -5.60
C SER A 110 10.94 -1.49 -6.37
N ALA A 111 10.66 -2.68 -5.83
CA ALA A 111 9.73 -3.64 -6.41
C ALA A 111 8.26 -3.18 -6.35
N MET A 112 7.92 -2.24 -5.45
CA MET A 112 6.57 -1.65 -5.41
C MET A 112 6.31 -0.61 -6.49
N ARG A 113 7.33 0.16 -6.91
CA ARG A 113 7.15 1.27 -7.86
C ARG A 113 6.45 0.87 -9.17
N PRO A 114 6.83 -0.24 -9.85
CA PRO A 114 6.15 -0.65 -11.07
C PRO A 114 4.68 -1.02 -10.84
N LEU A 115 4.35 -1.60 -9.68
CA LEU A 115 2.98 -1.93 -9.32
C LEU A 115 2.13 -0.67 -9.09
N GLU A 116 2.69 0.33 -8.41
CA GLU A 116 2.01 1.62 -8.24
C GLU A 116 1.76 2.31 -9.59
N ASP A 117 2.75 2.29 -10.49
CA ASP A 117 2.62 2.88 -11.81
C ASP A 117 1.61 2.13 -12.69
N SER A 118 1.62 0.80 -12.62
CA SER A 118 0.62 -0.06 -13.27
C SER A 118 -0.79 0.22 -12.75
N TYR A 119 -0.96 0.37 -11.43
CA TYR A 119 -2.23 0.74 -10.82
C TYR A 119 -2.71 2.13 -11.28
N ARG A 120 -1.83 3.13 -11.26
CA ARG A 120 -2.16 4.49 -11.74
C ARG A 120 -2.60 4.47 -13.20
N GLU A 121 -1.89 3.72 -14.04
CA GLU A 121 -2.21 3.60 -15.46
C GLU A 121 -3.53 2.86 -15.69
N ALA A 122 -3.79 1.78 -14.96
CA ALA A 122 -5.07 1.06 -15.01
C ALA A 122 -6.24 1.99 -14.62
N MET A 123 -6.08 2.79 -13.56
CA MET A 123 -7.09 3.76 -13.13
C MET A 123 -7.35 4.84 -14.20
N ARG A 124 -6.30 5.34 -14.87
CA ARG A 124 -6.49 6.28 -15.99
C ARG A 124 -7.23 5.65 -17.16
N ARG A 125 -6.90 4.41 -17.52
CA ARG A 125 -7.58 3.67 -18.59
C ARG A 125 -9.05 3.45 -18.27
N MET A 126 -9.36 3.07 -17.03
CA MET A 126 -10.75 2.94 -16.58
C MET A 126 -11.51 4.26 -16.72
N ALA A 127 -10.94 5.37 -16.26
CA ALA A 127 -11.58 6.68 -16.37
C ALA A 127 -11.84 7.09 -17.84
N MET A 128 -10.89 6.80 -18.75
CA MET A 128 -11.08 7.05 -20.19
C MET A 128 -12.20 6.19 -20.78
N LEU A 129 -12.27 4.91 -20.40
CA LEU A 129 -13.35 4.02 -20.86
C LEU A 129 -14.72 4.47 -20.33
N GLU A 130 -14.80 4.85 -19.06
CA GLU A 130 -16.04 5.37 -18.46
C GLU A 130 -16.51 6.66 -19.15
N ALA A 131 -15.59 7.57 -19.46
CA ALA A 131 -15.88 8.78 -20.23
C ALA A 131 -16.40 8.44 -21.63
N GLY A 132 -15.73 7.52 -22.34
CA GLY A 132 -16.15 7.09 -23.67
C GLY A 132 -17.54 6.43 -23.68
N LEU A 133 -17.84 5.58 -22.71
CA LEU A 133 -19.17 4.98 -22.56
C LEU A 133 -20.25 6.03 -22.28
N THR A 134 -19.90 7.06 -21.51
CA THR A 134 -20.82 8.17 -21.21
C THR A 134 -21.12 9.00 -22.46
N GLU A 135 -20.08 9.31 -23.24
CA GLU A 135 -20.20 10.04 -24.51
C GLU A 135 -21.02 9.23 -25.54
N GLU A 136 -20.72 7.94 -25.73
CA GLU A 136 -21.47 7.08 -26.63
C GLU A 136 -22.96 7.01 -26.23
N ALA A 137 -23.25 6.89 -24.93
CA ALA A 137 -24.62 6.90 -24.43
C ALA A 137 -25.33 8.23 -24.68
N GLN A 138 -24.63 9.37 -24.64
CA GLN A 138 -25.19 10.68 -25.00
C GLN A 138 -25.48 10.77 -26.50
N CYS A 139 -24.53 10.40 -27.35
CA CYS A 139 -24.71 10.36 -28.81
C CYS A 139 -25.88 9.47 -29.22
N ARG A 140 -25.99 8.27 -28.62
CA ARG A 140 -27.10 7.34 -28.87
C ARG A 140 -28.45 7.96 -28.50
N ARG A 141 -28.57 8.58 -27.31
CA ARG A 141 -29.81 9.26 -26.89
C ARG A 141 -30.19 10.40 -27.82
N ALA A 142 -29.22 11.19 -28.28
CA ALA A 142 -29.47 12.28 -29.23
C ALA A 142 -29.99 11.74 -30.57
N ALA A 143 -29.35 10.71 -31.12
CA ALA A 143 -29.78 10.08 -32.36
C ALA A 143 -31.18 9.45 -32.24
N GLU A 144 -31.48 8.80 -31.12
CA GLU A 144 -32.83 8.26 -30.83
C GLU A 144 -33.89 9.38 -30.76
N ALA A 145 -33.56 10.52 -30.15
CA ALA A 145 -34.46 11.67 -30.09
C ALA A 145 -34.72 12.28 -31.48
N GLU A 146 -33.67 12.47 -32.29
CA GLU A 146 -33.79 12.95 -33.67
C GLU A 146 -34.61 11.99 -34.55
N ALA A 147 -34.37 10.69 -34.42
CA ALA A 147 -35.15 9.67 -35.11
C ALA A 147 -36.63 9.70 -34.68
N GLY A 148 -36.89 9.95 -33.39
CA GLY A 148 -38.24 10.16 -32.87
C GLY A 148 -38.95 11.34 -33.55
N VAL A 149 -38.29 12.50 -33.64
CA VAL A 149 -38.83 13.70 -34.30
C VAL A 149 -39.09 13.44 -35.79
N ALA A 150 -38.15 12.80 -36.49
CA ALA A 150 -38.32 12.45 -37.90
C ALA A 150 -39.52 11.51 -38.12
N LYS A 151 -39.69 10.50 -37.26
CA LYS A 151 -40.82 9.58 -37.28
C LYS A 151 -42.15 10.30 -37.08
N GLU A 152 -42.24 11.20 -36.10
CA GLU A 152 -43.44 12.02 -35.89
C GLU A 152 -43.77 12.90 -37.10
N GLY A 153 -42.76 13.53 -37.69
CA GLY A 153 -42.92 14.33 -38.91
C GLY A 153 -43.48 13.52 -40.07
N LEU A 154 -42.98 12.31 -40.29
CA LEU A 154 -43.48 11.38 -41.31
C LEU A 154 -44.93 10.95 -41.04
N CYS A 155 -45.28 10.66 -39.79
CA CYS A 155 -46.67 10.34 -39.41
C CYS A 155 -47.63 11.48 -39.75
N ARG A 156 -47.29 12.72 -39.36
CA ARG A 156 -48.10 13.92 -39.65
C ARG A 156 -48.22 14.18 -41.16
N LEU A 157 -47.13 14.02 -41.91
CA LEU A 157 -47.18 14.15 -43.37
C LEU A 157 -48.13 13.11 -43.97
N GLY A 158 -48.04 11.86 -43.51
CA GLY A 158 -48.92 10.78 -43.94
C GLY A 158 -50.40 11.06 -43.65
N GLU A 159 -50.72 11.66 -42.51
CA GLU A 159 -52.08 12.09 -42.16
C GLU A 159 -52.60 13.16 -43.13
N ARG A 160 -51.83 14.22 -43.36
CA ARG A 160 -52.20 15.30 -44.29
C ARG A 160 -52.40 14.81 -45.72
N LEU A 161 -51.56 13.89 -46.19
CA LEU A 161 -51.72 13.28 -47.52
C LEU A 161 -53.02 12.48 -47.62
N ARG A 162 -53.42 11.75 -46.56
CA ARG A 162 -54.71 11.04 -46.53
C ARG A 162 -55.89 12.00 -46.56
N GLU A 163 -55.82 13.11 -45.84
CA GLU A 163 -56.86 14.15 -45.84
C GLU A 163 -57.04 14.79 -47.22
N LEU A 164 -55.94 15.16 -47.88
CA LEU A 164 -55.97 15.75 -49.23
C LEU A 164 -56.56 14.79 -50.25
N ARG A 165 -56.21 13.50 -50.19
CA ARG A 165 -56.78 12.47 -51.06
C ARG A 165 -58.29 12.30 -50.82
N GLY A 166 -58.74 12.36 -49.57
CA GLY A 166 -60.16 12.29 -49.24
C GLY A 166 -60.98 13.45 -49.81
N ARG A 167 -60.41 14.66 -49.87
CA ARG A 167 -61.07 15.84 -50.45
C ARG A 167 -61.12 15.84 -51.99
N ALA A 168 -60.17 15.17 -52.65
CA ALA A 168 -60.10 15.10 -54.11
C ALA A 168 -60.98 14.00 -54.71
N GLY A 169 -61.50 13.07 -53.90
CA GLY A 169 -62.31 11.93 -54.34
C GLY A 169 -63.81 12.03 -54.03
N GLY A 170 -64.29 13.17 -53.51
CA GLY A 170 -65.71 13.46 -53.29
C GLY A 170 -66.12 14.73 -54.03
#